data_AF-A0A0C9VD98-F1
#
_entry.id   AF-A0A0C9VD98-F1
#
_cell.length_a   1.000
_cell.length_b   1.000
_cell.length_c   1.000
_cell.angle_alpha   90.00
_cell.angle_beta   90.00
_cell.angle_gamma   90.00
#
_symmetry.space_group_name_H-M   'P 1'
#
loop_
_entity.id
_entity.type
_entity.pdbx_description
1 polymer ?
#
loop_
_entity_poly.entity_id
_entity_poly.type
_entity_poly.pdbx_seq_one_letter_code
_entity_poly.pdbx_strand_id
1 'polypeptide(L)'
;MGYNSITWFRNLIERINQHKTAKVPLLLGTNQDDGTLFAVGQTSLERLIEELDLMVTIEQVRALYPGLSDVQIIPLAIRDFLLIRKNRSISTALIGIGMTDIFRYICEGMSDTVAYYGKLMTVVKEIFGTFNRSTATAAEATLFHTMQTAWANFIKNLTSSPAPNWEKWVPNNNTTKPWRNLPSKGM
;
A
#
# COMPACT_ATOMS: atom_id res chain seq x y z
N MET A 1 18.41 14.36 -11.15
CA MET A 1 17.94 13.91 -12.49
C MET A 1 16.99 14.97 -13.05
N GLY A 2 17.24 15.47 -14.25
CA GLY A 2 16.39 16.47 -14.90
C GLY A 2 15.05 15.87 -15.34
N TYR A 3 13.95 16.55 -15.04
CA TYR A 3 12.63 16.20 -15.57
C TYR A 3 12.63 16.36 -17.09
N ASN A 4 12.11 15.38 -17.83
CA ASN A 4 11.85 15.53 -19.26
C ASN A 4 10.36 15.29 -19.54
N SER A 5 9.78 16.01 -20.48
CA SER A 5 8.34 15.90 -20.79
C SER A 5 7.97 14.64 -21.59
N ILE A 6 8.86 13.64 -21.64
CA ILE A 6 8.74 12.46 -22.50
C ILE A 6 8.59 11.19 -21.65
N THR A 7 9.50 10.96 -20.70
CA THR A 7 9.54 9.74 -19.87
C THR A 7 9.32 9.99 -18.39
N TRP A 8 9.50 11.21 -17.87
CA TRP A 8 9.39 11.49 -16.44
C TRP A 8 8.56 12.75 -16.12
N PHE A 9 7.36 12.55 -15.58
CA PHE A 9 6.40 13.64 -15.35
C PHE A 9 6.30 14.02 -13.86
N ARG A 10 6.27 15.32 -13.56
CA ARG A 10 6.10 15.82 -12.18
C ARG A 10 4.75 15.48 -11.57
N ASN A 11 3.68 15.60 -12.36
CA ASN A 11 2.31 15.46 -11.86
C ASN A 11 1.59 14.28 -12.52
N LEU A 12 1.69 13.11 -11.87
CA LEU A 12 1.01 11.89 -12.30
C LEU A 12 -0.52 12.06 -12.35
N ILE A 13 -1.10 12.75 -11.36
CA ILE A 13 -2.56 12.90 -11.25
C ILE A 13 -3.10 13.75 -12.39
N GLU A 14 -2.42 14.84 -12.73
CA GLU A 14 -2.79 15.68 -13.86
C GLU A 14 -2.80 14.89 -15.18
N ARG A 15 -1.81 14.01 -15.40
CA ARG A 15 -1.78 13.16 -16.59
C ARG A 15 -2.92 12.17 -16.66
N ILE A 16 -3.30 11.58 -15.53
CA ILE A 16 -4.47 10.71 -15.46
C ILE A 16 -5.71 11.52 -15.86
N ASN A 17 -5.92 12.70 -15.25
CA ASN A 17 -7.07 13.56 -15.53
C ASN A 17 -7.12 14.06 -16.98
N GLN A 18 -5.97 14.22 -17.65
CA GLN A 18 -5.88 14.55 -19.08
C GLN A 18 -6.08 13.33 -20.00
N HIS A 19 -6.51 12.18 -19.47
CA HIS A 19 -6.66 10.92 -20.20
C HIS A 19 -5.37 10.41 -20.86
N LYS A 20 -4.20 10.81 -20.36
CA LYS A 20 -2.90 10.42 -20.92
C LYS A 20 -2.29 9.18 -20.22
N THR A 21 -3.16 8.26 -19.82
CA THR A 21 -2.87 7.00 -19.13
C THR A 21 -3.71 5.89 -19.76
N ALA A 22 -3.13 4.70 -19.89
CA ALA A 22 -3.88 3.51 -20.34
C ALA A 22 -4.92 3.10 -19.28
N LYS A 23 -6.13 2.76 -19.73
CA LYS A 23 -7.22 2.30 -18.85
C LYS A 23 -7.15 0.78 -18.69
N VAL A 24 -6.29 0.31 -17.79
CA VAL A 24 -6.10 -1.13 -17.49
C VAL A 24 -6.55 -1.44 -16.07
N PRO A 25 -7.12 -2.63 -15.79
CA PRO A 25 -7.42 -3.04 -14.43
C PRO A 25 -6.18 -2.95 -13.53
N LEU A 26 -6.38 -2.61 -12.25
CA LEU A 26 -5.29 -2.29 -11.34
C LEU A 26 -5.47 -2.99 -9.99
N LEU A 27 -4.48 -3.76 -9.58
CA LEU A 27 -4.31 -4.25 -8.21
C LEU A 27 -3.15 -3.48 -7.57
N LEU A 28 -3.41 -2.78 -6.46
CA LEU A 28 -2.40 -1.99 -5.76
C LEU A 28 -2.48 -2.19 -4.24
N GLY A 29 -1.36 -2.02 -3.55
CA GLY A 29 -1.36 -2.11 -2.10
C GLY A 29 -0.09 -1.60 -1.45
N THR A 30 -0.09 -1.69 -0.13
CA THR A 30 0.94 -1.20 0.79
C THR A 30 1.00 -2.16 1.98
N ASN A 31 2.12 -2.23 2.69
CA ASN A 31 2.22 -2.98 3.94
C ASN A 31 1.94 -2.07 5.13
N GLN A 32 1.46 -2.67 6.22
CA GLN A 32 1.14 -1.96 7.46
C GLN A 32 2.33 -1.20 8.05
N ASP A 33 3.55 -1.70 7.81
CA ASP A 33 4.79 -1.20 8.41
C ASP A 33 5.75 -0.57 7.39
N ASP A 34 5.33 -0.31 6.14
CA ASP A 34 6.23 0.16 5.07
C ASP A 34 7.01 1.44 5.42
N GLY A 35 6.43 2.31 6.24
CA GLY A 35 7.09 3.55 6.60
C GLY A 35 8.30 3.36 7.53
N THR A 36 8.45 2.20 8.17
CA THR A 36 9.61 1.89 9.01
C THR A 36 10.92 1.84 8.22
N LEU A 37 10.87 1.45 6.93
CA LEU A 37 12.05 1.44 6.04
C LEU A 37 12.62 2.85 5.84
N PHE A 38 11.73 3.81 5.64
CA PHE A 38 12.12 5.17 5.29
C PHE A 38 12.28 6.06 6.54
N ALA A 39 11.92 5.56 7.72
CA ALA A 39 12.12 6.23 9.00
C ALA A 39 13.55 6.05 9.55
N VAL A 40 14.38 5.19 8.96
CA VAL A 40 15.75 4.96 9.45
C VAL A 40 16.56 6.25 9.39
N GLY A 41 17.07 6.69 10.54
CA GLY A 41 17.83 7.94 10.67
C GLY A 41 16.97 9.20 10.78
N GLN A 42 15.64 9.09 10.65
CA GLN A 42 14.72 10.21 10.87
C GLN A 42 14.41 10.35 12.35
N THR A 43 14.70 11.52 12.91
CA THR A 43 14.49 11.82 14.34
C THR A 43 13.64 13.06 14.59
N SER A 44 13.32 13.82 13.53
CA SER A 44 12.53 15.05 13.62
C SER A 44 11.31 14.96 12.72
N LEU A 45 10.12 15.02 13.33
CA LEU A 45 8.86 15.06 12.60
C LEU A 45 8.71 16.37 11.81
N GLU A 46 9.21 17.48 12.35
CA GLU A 46 9.23 18.78 11.67
C GLU A 46 10.03 18.70 10.37
N ARG A 47 11.26 18.16 10.46
CA ARG A 47 12.12 17.97 9.29
C ARG A 47 11.49 17.06 8.25
N LEU A 48 10.81 15.99 8.68
CA LEU A 48 10.08 15.10 7.77
C LEU A 48 8.97 15.86 7.01
N ILE A 49 8.20 16.71 7.69
CA ILE A 49 7.14 17.50 7.07
C ILE A 49 7.71 18.45 6.00
N GLU A 50 8.84 19.11 6.30
CA GLU A 50 9.55 19.98 5.37
C GLU A 50 10.12 19.19 4.17
N GLU A 51 10.81 18.08 4.42
CA GLU A 51 11.42 17.23 3.38
C GLU A 51 10.37 16.65 2.42
N LEU A 52 9.18 16.34 2.93
CA LEU A 52 8.06 15.81 2.14
C LEU A 52 7.17 16.92 1.54
N ASP A 53 7.47 18.20 1.79
CA ASP A 53 6.70 19.36 1.35
C ASP A 53 5.19 19.19 1.65
N LEU A 54 4.88 18.70 2.85
CA LEU A 54 3.50 18.46 3.26
C LEU A 54 2.89 19.79 3.72
N MET A 55 1.76 20.17 3.13
CA MET A 55 0.98 21.34 3.54
C MET A 55 0.18 21.07 4.83
N VAL A 56 0.86 20.69 5.92
CA VAL A 56 0.31 20.41 7.25
C VAL A 56 1.26 20.94 8.32
N THR A 57 0.72 21.30 9.48
CA THR A 57 1.50 21.67 10.67
C THR A 57 1.87 20.43 11.49
N ILE A 58 2.89 20.53 12.34
CA ILE A 58 3.27 19.42 13.23
C ILE A 58 2.13 19.05 14.20
N GLU A 59 1.37 20.03 14.68
CA GLU A 59 0.21 19.82 15.55
C GLU A 59 -0.90 19.05 14.83
N GLN A 60 -1.17 19.39 13.57
CA GLN A 60 -2.13 18.65 12.74
C GLN A 60 -1.70 17.20 12.54
N VAL A 61 -0.40 16.94 12.33
CA VAL A 61 0.11 15.57 12.20
C VAL A 61 -0.01 14.82 13.52
N ARG A 62 0.42 15.40 14.65
CA ARG A 62 0.28 14.77 15.97
C ARG A 62 -1.18 14.47 16.33
N ALA A 63 -2.13 15.32 15.93
CA ALA A 63 -3.55 15.09 16.15
C ALA A 63 -4.10 13.85 15.42
N LEU A 64 -3.47 13.40 14.33
CA LEU A 64 -3.83 12.16 13.64
C LEU A 64 -3.37 10.89 14.39
N TYR A 65 -2.42 11.02 15.31
CA TYR A 65 -1.78 9.93 16.03
C TYR A 65 -1.77 10.17 17.55
N PRO A 66 -2.95 10.30 18.18
CA PRO A 66 -3.04 10.67 19.59
C PRO A 66 -2.35 9.65 20.49
N GLY A 67 -1.56 10.15 21.45
CA GLY A 67 -0.85 9.32 22.44
C GLY A 67 0.47 8.71 21.96
N LEU A 68 0.91 8.99 20.73
CA LEU A 68 2.20 8.53 20.22
C LEU A 68 3.27 9.62 20.32
N SER A 69 4.52 9.20 20.53
CA SER A 69 5.69 10.09 20.43
C SER A 69 6.07 10.36 18.97
N ASP A 70 6.78 11.44 18.69
CA ASP A 70 7.23 11.78 17.32
C ASP A 70 8.01 10.63 16.65
N VAL A 71 8.84 9.91 17.41
CA VAL A 71 9.59 8.74 16.92
C VAL A 71 8.65 7.62 16.44
N GLN A 72 7.52 7.43 17.11
CA GLN A 72 6.50 6.46 16.70
C GLN A 72 5.63 6.99 15.55
N ILE A 73 5.44 8.31 15.48
CA ILE A 73 4.63 8.97 14.44
C ILE A 73 5.34 8.94 13.10
N ILE A 74 6.66 9.21 13.04
CA ILE A 74 7.44 9.28 11.79
C ILE A 74 7.16 8.11 10.83
N PRO A 75 7.34 6.83 11.22
CA PRO A 75 7.08 5.71 10.31
C PRO A 75 5.60 5.61 9.90
N LEU A 76 4.66 5.96 10.78
CA LEU A 76 3.23 5.96 10.45
C LEU A 76 2.88 7.08 9.45
N ALA A 77 3.41 8.27 9.67
CA ALA A 77 3.22 9.43 8.81
C ALA A 77 3.81 9.17 7.41
N ILE A 78 5.01 8.60 7.31
CA ILE A 78 5.60 8.18 6.04
C ILE A 78 4.67 7.22 5.29
N ARG A 79 4.22 6.15 5.96
CA ARG A 79 3.30 5.18 5.34
C ARG A 79 2.02 5.84 4.86
N ASP A 80 1.41 6.68 5.69
CA ASP A 80 0.11 7.25 5.41
C ASP A 80 0.18 8.33 4.33
N PHE A 81 1.13 9.27 4.42
CA PHE A 81 1.24 10.38 3.48
C PHE A 81 1.87 9.98 2.14
N LEU A 82 2.90 9.13 2.15
CA LEU A 82 3.63 8.79 0.91
C LEU A 82 3.05 7.60 0.18
N LEU A 83 2.51 6.61 0.89
CA LEU A 83 2.09 5.35 0.28
C LEU A 83 0.57 5.25 0.23
N ILE A 84 -0.12 5.23 1.38
CA ILE A 84 -1.57 4.97 1.44
C ILE A 84 -2.36 6.11 0.78
N ARG A 85 -2.06 7.37 1.12
CA ARG A 85 -2.72 8.55 0.53
C ARG A 85 -2.44 8.67 -0.96
N LYS A 86 -1.20 8.39 -1.39
CA LYS A 86 -0.83 8.44 -2.81
C LYS A 86 -1.59 7.39 -3.61
N ASN A 87 -1.62 6.15 -3.12
CA ASN A 87 -2.40 5.06 -3.69
C ASN A 87 -3.88 5.42 -3.80
N ARG A 88 -4.47 6.01 -2.75
CA ARG A 88 -5.86 6.49 -2.80
C ARG A 88 -6.07 7.56 -3.87
N SER A 89 -5.15 8.52 -3.97
CA SER A 89 -5.25 9.63 -4.93
C SER A 89 -5.18 9.13 -6.37
N ILE A 90 -4.26 8.19 -6.66
CA ILE A 90 -4.14 7.55 -7.97
C ILE A 90 -5.42 6.79 -8.31
N SER A 91 -5.90 5.93 -7.41
CA SER A 91 -7.14 5.19 -7.64
C SER A 91 -8.33 6.13 -7.87
N THR A 92 -8.44 7.21 -7.10
CA THR A 92 -9.52 8.21 -7.26
C THR A 92 -9.49 8.84 -8.64
N ALA A 93 -8.32 9.28 -9.10
CA ALA A 93 -8.17 9.88 -10.41
C ALA A 93 -8.50 8.89 -11.55
N LEU A 94 -8.08 7.63 -11.42
CA LEU A 94 -8.38 6.58 -12.40
C LEU A 94 -9.89 6.30 -12.50
N ILE A 95 -10.60 6.24 -11.36
CA ILE A 95 -12.06 6.13 -11.36
C ILE A 95 -12.70 7.37 -11.99
N GLY A 96 -12.17 8.57 -11.70
CA GLY A 96 -12.65 9.82 -12.30
C GLY A 96 -12.60 9.82 -13.84
N ILE A 97 -11.69 9.06 -14.45
CA ILE A 97 -11.63 8.89 -15.91
C ILE A 97 -12.37 7.64 -16.43
N GLY A 98 -13.19 7.00 -15.60
CA GLY A 98 -14.09 5.91 -15.95
C GLY A 98 -13.51 4.50 -15.80
N MET A 99 -12.43 4.32 -15.03
CA MET A 99 -11.93 2.97 -14.71
C MET A 99 -12.73 2.35 -13.57
N THR A 100 -13.10 1.07 -13.71
CA THR A 100 -13.96 0.36 -12.73
C THR A 100 -13.24 -0.78 -12.01
N ASP A 101 -12.25 -1.40 -12.64
CA ASP A 101 -11.60 -2.61 -12.15
C ASP A 101 -10.34 -2.29 -11.34
N ILE A 102 -10.54 -1.62 -10.20
CA ILE A 102 -9.46 -1.25 -9.28
C ILE A 102 -9.65 -1.98 -7.97
N PHE A 103 -8.63 -2.68 -7.50
CA PHE A 103 -8.61 -3.40 -6.23
C PHE A 103 -7.46 -2.89 -5.37
N ARG A 104 -7.74 -2.65 -4.07
CA ARG A 104 -6.75 -2.13 -3.11
C ARG A 104 -6.61 -3.07 -1.91
N TYR A 105 -5.40 -3.17 -1.38
CA TYR A 105 -5.12 -3.90 -0.13
C TYR A 105 -4.16 -3.18 0.82
N ILE A 106 -4.22 -3.56 2.09
CA ILE A 106 -3.14 -3.35 3.07
C ILE A 106 -2.69 -4.71 3.61
N CYS A 107 -1.41 -5.03 3.47
CA CYS A 107 -0.82 -6.25 4.01
C CYS A 107 -0.50 -6.07 5.49
N GLU A 108 -1.29 -6.76 6.32
CA GLU A 108 -1.16 -6.79 7.77
C GLU A 108 -0.81 -8.22 8.18
N GLY A 109 0.15 -8.42 9.09
CA GLY A 109 0.37 -9.73 9.72
C GLY A 109 1.68 -10.43 9.41
N MET A 110 2.75 -9.67 9.21
CA MET A 110 4.10 -10.23 9.28
C MET A 110 4.54 -10.26 10.73
N SER A 111 4.94 -11.44 11.24
CA SER A 111 5.44 -11.53 12.62
C SER A 111 6.75 -10.76 12.80
N ASP A 112 7.01 -10.36 14.04
CA ASP A 112 8.20 -9.61 14.47
C ASP A 112 9.53 -10.39 14.35
N THR A 113 9.50 -11.62 13.84
CA THR A 113 10.66 -12.52 13.83
C THR A 113 11.69 -12.21 12.74
N VAL A 114 11.39 -11.30 11.81
CA VAL A 114 12.36 -10.85 10.80
C VAL A 114 12.98 -9.53 11.23
N ALA A 115 14.23 -9.62 11.71
CA ALA A 115 15.08 -8.52 12.17
C ALA A 115 14.86 -7.24 11.36
N TYR A 116 14.64 -6.11 12.05
CA TYR A 116 14.56 -4.67 11.65
C TYR A 116 14.53 -4.26 10.15
N TYR A 117 15.30 -4.91 9.28
CA TYR A 117 15.32 -4.73 7.82
C TYR A 117 14.45 -5.73 7.03
N GLY A 118 13.97 -6.80 7.65
CA GLY A 118 13.29 -7.91 7.01
C GLY A 118 11.78 -7.74 6.87
N LYS A 119 11.15 -6.85 7.65
CA LYS A 119 9.73 -6.45 7.45
C LYS A 119 9.49 -5.68 6.15
N LEU A 120 10.56 -5.23 5.49
CA LEU A 120 10.56 -4.11 4.54
C LEU A 120 10.31 -4.51 3.09
N MET A 121 10.23 -5.81 2.79
CA MET A 121 9.96 -6.35 1.44
C MET A 121 9.24 -7.70 1.47
N THR A 122 8.69 -8.09 2.61
CA THR A 122 8.00 -9.37 2.88
C THR A 122 6.64 -9.50 2.21
N VAL A 123 6.34 -8.76 1.15
CA VAL A 123 5.25 -9.15 0.25
C VAL A 123 5.79 -9.79 -1.01
N VAL A 124 7.02 -9.46 -1.42
CA VAL A 124 7.57 -9.96 -2.68
C VAL A 124 7.83 -11.46 -2.57
N LYS A 125 8.57 -11.91 -1.55
CA LYS A 125 8.89 -13.35 -1.38
C LYS A 125 7.62 -14.18 -1.14
N GLU A 126 6.59 -13.57 -0.61
CA GLU A 126 5.34 -14.17 -0.19
C GLU A 126 4.44 -14.33 -1.42
N ILE A 127 4.30 -13.29 -2.25
CA ILE A 127 3.66 -13.37 -3.57
C ILE A 127 4.36 -14.39 -4.46
N PHE A 128 5.70 -14.45 -4.44
CA PHE A 128 6.45 -15.41 -5.27
C PHE A 128 6.62 -16.78 -4.61
N GLY A 129 6.24 -16.96 -3.35
CA GLY A 129 6.36 -18.25 -2.64
C GLY A 129 7.78 -18.67 -2.29
N THR A 130 8.71 -17.72 -2.30
CA THR A 130 10.14 -17.89 -1.97
C THR A 130 10.45 -17.49 -0.52
N PHE A 131 9.44 -17.37 0.35
CA PHE A 131 9.63 -17.17 1.79
C PHE A 131 10.16 -18.45 2.45
N ASN A 132 10.83 -18.32 3.60
CA ASN A 132 11.34 -19.48 4.32
C ASN A 132 10.19 -20.24 5.00
N ARG A 133 9.81 -21.38 4.43
CA ARG A 133 8.69 -22.20 4.93
C ARG A 133 8.99 -22.88 6.26
N SER A 134 10.26 -23.13 6.60
CA SER A 134 10.61 -23.80 7.87
C SER A 134 10.46 -22.91 9.09
N THR A 135 10.46 -21.59 8.89
CA THR A 135 10.32 -20.59 9.96
C THR A 135 8.96 -19.91 9.96
N ALA A 136 8.14 -20.10 8.91
CA ALA A 136 6.82 -19.52 8.83
C ALA A 136 5.85 -20.28 9.75
N THR A 137 5.06 -19.53 10.51
CA THR A 137 3.94 -20.09 11.26
C THR A 137 2.85 -20.60 10.31
N ALA A 138 1.97 -21.48 10.78
CA ALA A 138 0.84 -21.97 9.99
C ALA A 138 -0.09 -20.83 9.52
N ALA A 139 -0.25 -19.78 10.35
CA ALA A 139 -1.02 -18.60 10.01
C ALA A 139 -0.37 -17.78 8.89
N GLU A 140 0.95 -17.57 8.95
CA GLU A 140 1.71 -16.88 7.89
C GLU A 140 1.67 -17.67 6.58
N ALA A 141 1.88 -18.98 6.62
CA ALA A 141 1.79 -19.83 5.44
C ALA A 141 0.40 -19.75 4.77
N THR A 142 -0.67 -19.74 5.57
CA THR A 142 -2.06 -19.58 5.09
C THR A 142 -2.28 -18.19 4.49
N LEU A 143 -1.79 -17.14 5.14
CA LEU A 143 -1.88 -15.76 4.65
C LEU A 143 -1.17 -15.63 3.30
N PHE A 144 0.07 -16.11 3.18
CA PHE A 144 0.85 -16.00 1.95
C PHE A 144 0.23 -16.81 0.80
N HIS A 145 -0.28 -18.01 1.08
CA HIS A 145 -1.01 -18.79 0.09
C HIS A 145 -2.29 -18.07 -0.40
N THR A 146 -2.99 -17.41 0.51
CA THR A 146 -4.17 -16.59 0.16
C THR A 146 -3.78 -15.41 -0.74
N MET A 147 -2.66 -14.74 -0.43
CA MET A 147 -2.13 -13.65 -1.26
C MET A 147 -1.78 -14.13 -2.67
N GLN A 148 -1.02 -15.23 -2.77
CA GLN A 148 -0.65 -15.84 -4.05
C GLN A 148 -1.88 -16.17 -4.90
N THR A 149 -2.88 -16.78 -4.27
CA THR A 149 -4.13 -17.16 -4.93
C THR A 149 -4.86 -15.93 -5.46
N ALA A 150 -4.97 -14.87 -4.68
CA ALA A 150 -5.62 -13.63 -5.11
C ALA A 150 -4.88 -12.95 -6.26
N TRP A 151 -3.54 -12.86 -6.20
CA TRP A 151 -2.73 -12.34 -7.30
C TRP A 151 -2.89 -13.19 -8.57
N ALA A 152 -2.86 -14.51 -8.45
CA ALA A 152 -3.09 -15.41 -9.58
C ALA A 152 -4.50 -15.26 -10.18
N ASN A 153 -5.53 -15.12 -9.34
CA ASN A 153 -6.90 -14.91 -9.79
C ASN A 153 -7.06 -13.58 -10.52
N PHE A 154 -6.48 -12.50 -9.99
CA PHE A 154 -6.48 -11.20 -10.67
C PHE A 154 -5.81 -11.29 -12.04
N ILE A 155 -4.63 -11.91 -12.13
CA ILE A 155 -3.91 -12.07 -13.41
C ILE A 155 -4.74 -12.89 -14.42
N LYS A 156 -5.40 -13.97 -13.97
CA LYS A 156 -6.24 -14.81 -14.83
C LYS A 156 -7.52 -14.11 -15.26
N ASN A 157 -8.09 -13.26 -14.43
CA ASN A 157 -9.30 -12.51 -14.73
C ASN A 157 -9.28 -11.13 -14.07
N LEU A 158 -8.80 -10.16 -14.83
CA LEU A 158 -8.50 -8.80 -14.38
C LEU A 158 -9.73 -7.99 -13.93
N THR A 159 -10.94 -8.40 -14.31
CA THR A 159 -12.19 -7.65 -14.03
C THR A 159 -13.02 -8.28 -12.90
N SER A 160 -12.68 -9.51 -12.52
CA SER A 160 -13.35 -10.25 -11.46
C SER A 160 -12.65 -10.03 -10.13
N SER A 161 -13.40 -10.25 -9.05
CA SER A 161 -12.87 -10.16 -7.70
C SER A 161 -11.67 -11.10 -7.51
N PRO A 162 -10.49 -10.60 -7.06
CA PRO A 162 -9.31 -11.45 -6.82
C PRO A 162 -9.52 -12.52 -5.74
N ALA A 163 -10.36 -12.22 -4.74
CA ALA A 163 -10.73 -13.14 -3.67
C ALA A 163 -12.22 -12.99 -3.33
N PRO A 164 -12.86 -13.95 -2.63
CA PRO A 164 -14.24 -13.78 -2.19
C PRO A 164 -14.39 -12.53 -1.31
N ASN A 165 -15.47 -11.77 -1.51
CA ASN A 165 -15.78 -10.54 -0.78
C ASN A 165 -14.75 -9.40 -0.93
N TRP A 166 -13.87 -9.46 -1.95
CA TRP A 166 -12.97 -8.36 -2.27
C TRP A 166 -13.60 -7.39 -3.26
N GLU A 167 -14.25 -6.38 -2.72
CA GLU A 167 -14.93 -5.38 -3.51
C GLU A 167 -13.96 -4.51 -4.31
N LYS A 168 -14.42 -4.06 -5.49
CA LYS A 168 -13.76 -3.01 -6.26
C LYS A 168 -13.68 -1.76 -5.39
N TRP A 169 -12.54 -1.08 -5.46
CA TRP A 169 -12.35 0.17 -4.76
C TRP A 169 -13.29 1.23 -5.32
N VAL A 170 -13.90 2.01 -4.44
CA VAL A 170 -14.70 3.18 -4.80
C VAL A 170 -14.29 4.35 -3.90
N PRO A 171 -14.29 5.59 -4.40
CA PRO A 171 -14.00 6.74 -3.57
C PRO A 171 -15.06 6.84 -2.45
N ASN A 172 -14.61 7.13 -1.23
CA ASN A 172 -15.46 7.34 -0.03
C ASN A 172 -16.05 6.10 0.64
N ASN A 173 -15.83 4.90 0.11
CA ASN A 173 -16.03 3.68 0.89
C ASN A 173 -14.68 3.24 1.49
N ASN A 174 -14.67 2.77 2.73
CA ASN A 174 -13.47 2.22 3.39
C ASN A 174 -13.11 0.83 2.84
N THR A 175 -13.29 0.56 1.54
CA THR A 175 -13.09 -0.75 0.89
C THR A 175 -11.63 -1.18 0.79
N THR A 176 -10.71 -0.46 1.44
CA THR A 176 -9.34 -0.96 1.59
C THR A 176 -9.38 -2.10 2.61
N LYS A 177 -9.28 -3.34 2.13
CA LYS A 177 -9.35 -4.52 3.00
C LYS A 177 -7.96 -4.86 3.55
N PRO A 178 -7.84 -5.08 4.87
CA PRO A 178 -6.74 -5.84 5.43
C PRO A 178 -6.75 -7.27 4.88
N TRP A 179 -5.60 -7.80 4.46
CA TRP A 179 -5.52 -9.18 3.97
C TRP A 179 -5.98 -10.23 4.98
N ARG A 180 -5.80 -10.01 6.29
CA ARG A 180 -6.27 -10.93 7.35
C ARG A 180 -7.79 -11.14 7.36
N ASN A 181 -8.55 -10.25 6.71
CA ASN A 181 -10.01 -10.30 6.68
C ASN A 181 -10.56 -10.95 5.40
N LEU A 182 -9.69 -11.49 4.53
CA LEU A 182 -10.13 -12.23 3.35
C LEU A 182 -10.34 -13.71 3.74
N PRO A 183 -11.51 -14.30 3.41
CA PRO A 183 -11.75 -15.69 3.74
C PRO A 183 -10.76 -16.58 2.99
N SER A 184 -9.96 -17.35 3.73
CA SER A 184 -9.27 -18.50 3.16
C SER A 184 -10.36 -19.47 2.72
N LYS A 185 -10.50 -19.72 1.42
CA LYS A 185 -11.28 -20.89 1.01
C LYS A 185 -10.56 -22.11 1.59
N GLY A 186 -11.22 -22.79 2.52
CA GLY A 186 -10.83 -24.13 2.92
C GLY A 186 -10.73 -25.00 1.66
N MET A 187 -9.59 -25.69 1.53
CA MET A 187 -9.55 -26.93 0.77
C MET A 187 -10.36 -27.99 1.52
#